data_AF-A0A523QJI2-F1
#
_entry.id   AF-A0A523QJI2-F1
#
_cell.length_a   1.000
_cell.length_b   1.000
_cell.length_c   1.000
_cell.angle_alpha   90.00
_cell.angle_beta   90.00
_cell.angle_gamma   90.00
#
_symmetry.space_group_name_H-M   'P 1'
#
loop_
_entity.id
_entity.type
_entity.pdbx_description
1 polymer ?
#
loop_
_entity_poly.entity_id
_entity_poly.type
_entity_poly.pdbx_seq_one_letter_code
_entity_poly.pdbx_strand_id
1 'polypeptide(L)' 'MSDKFNKKGVHPPRVAREEDCNLCGNCMLYCPDLAVVVAEEGEGG' A
#
# COMPACT_ATOMS: atom_id res chain seq x y z
N MET A 1 -0.39 8.99 10.93
CA MET A 1 0.83 9.07 10.09
C MET A 1 1.71 7.88 10.49
N SER A 2 2.32 7.14 9.56
CA SER A 2 3.15 5.97 9.90
C SER A 2 4.39 6.42 10.69
N ASP A 3 4.72 5.82 11.83
CA ASP A 3 5.88 6.25 12.66
C ASP A 3 7.26 5.84 12.08
N LYS A 4 7.28 5.11 10.95
CA LYS A 4 8.51 4.61 10.32
C LYS A 4 8.78 5.31 9.00
N PHE A 5 10.00 5.83 8.85
CA PHE A 5 10.55 6.33 7.60
C PHE A 5 11.23 5.19 6.82
N ASN A 6 11.12 5.20 5.49
CA ASN A 6 11.95 4.33 4.64
C ASN A 6 13.35 4.95 4.42
N LYS A 7 14.23 4.27 3.67
CA LYS A 7 15.60 4.75 3.35
C LYS A 7 15.65 6.11 2.64
N LYS A 8 14.54 6.56 2.05
CA LYS A 8 14.41 7.85 1.37
C LYS A 8 13.83 8.94 2.28
N GLY A 9 13.57 8.65 3.57
CA GLY A 9 13.04 9.61 4.52
C GLY A 9 11.55 9.93 4.35
N VAL A 10 10.80 9.11 3.60
CA VAL A 10 9.34 9.28 3.44
C VAL A 10 8.59 8.27 4.32
N HIS A 11 7.38 8.65 4.75
CA HIS A 11 6.45 7.74 5.41
C HIS A 11 5.66 6.97 4.37
N PRO A 12 5.99 5.68 4.12
CA PRO A 12 5.23 4.90 3.16
C PRO A 12 3.79 4.74 3.66
N PRO A 13 2.81 4.75 2.73
CA PRO A 13 1.45 4.38 3.07
C PRO A 13 1.43 2.93 3.60
N ARG A 14 0.54 2.66 4.55
CA ARG A 14 0.26 1.32 5.07
C ARG A 14 -1.24 1.07 5.02
N VAL A 15 -1.62 -0.17 4.75
CA VAL A 15 -3.00 -0.62 4.87
C VAL A 15 -3.38 -0.56 6.36
N ALA A 16 -4.33 0.31 6.70
CA ALA A 16 -4.70 0.53 8.10
C ALA A 16 -5.71 -0.50 8.63
N ARG A 17 -6.52 -1.09 7.73
CA ARG A 17 -7.55 -2.10 8.02
C ARG A 17 -7.57 -3.10 6.87
N GLU A 18 -6.74 -4.13 7.00
CA GLU A 18 -6.60 -5.14 5.96
C GLU A 18 -7.83 -6.05 5.91
N GLU A 19 -8.49 -6.28 7.06
CA GLU A 19 -9.74 -7.05 7.14
C GLU A 19 -10.91 -6.42 6.36
N ASP A 20 -10.87 -5.10 6.12
CA ASP A 20 -11.90 -4.36 5.37
C ASP A 20 -11.56 -4.28 3.86
N CYS A 21 -10.39 -4.78 3.44
CA CYS A 21 -9.94 -4.66 2.06
C CYS A 21 -10.79 -5.54 1.12
N ASN A 22 -11.39 -4.92 0.11
CA ASN A 22 -12.18 -5.59 -0.92
C ASN A 22 -11.47 -5.68 -2.28
N LEU A 23 -10.14 -5.53 -2.28
CA LEU A 23 -9.29 -5.59 -3.47
C LEU A 23 -9.65 -4.60 -4.59
N CYS A 24 -10.29 -3.45 -4.27
CA CYS A 24 -10.74 -2.50 -5.30
C CYS A 24 -9.64 -1.77 -6.10
N GLY A 25 -8.36 -1.90 -5.73
CA GLY A 25 -7.24 -1.31 -6.47
C GLY A 25 -7.12 0.22 -6.39
N ASN A 26 -8.09 0.93 -5.79
CA ASN A 26 -8.08 2.40 -5.73
C ASN A 26 -6.85 2.98 -5.04
N CYS A 27 -6.35 2.33 -3.98
CA CYS A 27 -5.15 2.79 -3.29
C CYS A 27 -3.91 2.79 -4.19
N MET A 28 -3.79 1.83 -5.12
CA MET A 28 -2.72 1.79 -6.12
C MET A 28 -2.92 2.90 -7.17
N LEU A 29 -4.15 3.08 -7.66
CA LEU A 29 -4.48 4.09 -8.67
C LEU A 29 -4.22 5.53 -8.18
N TYR A 30 -4.59 5.81 -6.93
CA TYR A 30 -4.42 7.13 -6.33
C TYR A 30 -3.01 7.40 -5.78
N CYS A 31 -2.14 6.38 -5.72
CA CYS A 31 -0.79 6.57 -5.23
C CYS A 31 0.14 7.05 -6.36
N PRO A 32 0.54 8.33 -6.39
CA PRO A 32 1.39 8.86 -7.46
C PRO A 32 2.79 8.22 -7.47
N ASP A 33 3.24 7.74 -6.30
CA ASP A 33 4.56 7.14 -6.11
C ASP A 33 4.56 5.62 -6.28
N LEU A 34 3.41 5.02 -6.61
CA LEU A 34 3.21 3.57 -6.69
C LEU A 34 3.76 2.82 -5.46
N ALA A 35 3.56 3.40 -4.27
CA ALA A 35 4.11 2.88 -3.01
C ALA A 35 3.29 1.73 -2.40
N VAL A 36 2.14 1.39 -2.99
CA VAL A 36 1.25 0.31 -2.55
C VAL A 36 0.74 -0.46 -3.77
N VAL A 37 0.63 -1.78 -3.63
CA VAL A 37 0.14 -2.70 -4.66
C VAL A 37 -0.96 -3.58 -4.06
N VAL A 38 -2.02 -3.79 -4.83
CA VAL A 38 -3.05 -4.80 -4.54
C VAL A 38 -2.72 -6.01 -5.39
N ALA A 39 -2.56 -7.17 -4.76
CA ALA A 39 -2.33 -8.45 -5.41
C ALA A 39 -3.29 -9.49 -4.81
N GLU A 40 -3.79 -10.40 -5.64
CA GLU A 40 -4.47 -11.60 -5.15
C GLU A 40 -3.41 -12.55 -4.58
N GLU A 41 -3.77 -13.39 -3.60
CA GLU A 41 -2.86 -14.35 -3.00
C GLU A 41 -2.34 -15.33 -4.07
N GLY A 42 -1.15 -15.04 -4.63
CA GLY A 42 -0.53 -15.83 -5.69
C GLY A 42 0.18 -15.04 -6.79
N GLU A 43 -0.03 -13.72 -6.91
CA GLU A 43 0.52 -12.90 -8.01
C GLU A 43 1.56 -11.85 -7.57
N GLY A 44 2.20 -12.07 -6.42
CA GLY A 44 3.41 -11.35 -6.01
C GLY A 44 4.47 -12.36 -5.63
N GLY A 45 5.39 -12.64 -6.54
CA GLY A 45 6.52 -13.56 -6.31
C GLY A 45 7.45 -13.10 -5.19
#